data_AF-A0AAW2PXQ7-F1
#
_entry.id   AF-A0AAW2PXQ7-F1
#
_cell.length_a   1.000
_cell.length_b   1.000
_cell.length_c   1.000
_cell.angle_alpha   90.00
_cell.angle_beta   90.00
_cell.angle_gamma   90.00
#
_symmetry.space_group_name_H-M   'P 1'
#
loop_
_entity.id
_entity.type
_entity.pdbx_description
1 polymer ?
#
loop_
_entity_poly.entity_id
_entity_poly.type
_entity_poly.pdbx_seq_one_letter_code
_entity_poly.pdbx_strand_id
1 'polypeptide(L)'
;MKTKSSAKVSAKWIPIFSICFFFLGMMFTNKFWGHLDSDNQLITQRRREQELQIIAEDCNSEKKKAGDQDKNVINEVYKAHESIQKLDKSISMLQMELSESRRALERGRRMNVSSVMSNEGTPRKKAFMVIGINTAFSSRKRRDSVRETWMPQGEQLRRLEEEKGIVVRFMIGHSATSNSILDRALDSEESQHKDFLRLDHIEGYHELSAKTKIFFTTAVAKWDADFYVKVDDDVHVNLGTLAATLARHRSKPRVYIGCMKSGPVLAQKPILHKYANEDVSLGSWFIGLEIEHIDDRNMCCSTPPDCEWKAQAGSMCVASFDWSCSGICKSVEKMKFVHERCSEGEEALWNALL
;
A
#
# COMPACT_ATOMS: atom_id res chain seq x y z
N MET A 1 -10.27 49.94 -51.51
CA MET A 1 -11.32 49.62 -50.53
C MET A 1 -11.90 48.24 -50.85
N LYS A 2 -11.65 47.23 -50.01
CA LYS A 2 -12.30 45.91 -50.12
C LYS A 2 -13.13 45.70 -48.85
N THR A 3 -14.45 45.77 -49.01
CA THR A 3 -15.44 45.56 -47.96
C THR A 3 -15.57 44.06 -47.69
N LYS A 4 -15.22 43.60 -46.48
CA LYS A 4 -15.58 42.27 -45.98
C LYS A 4 -17.02 42.31 -45.47
N SER A 5 -17.93 41.57 -46.09
CA SER A 5 -19.25 41.32 -45.51
C SER A 5 -19.09 40.30 -44.37
N SER A 6 -19.45 40.70 -43.16
CA SER A 6 -19.60 39.77 -42.03
C SER A 6 -21.02 39.23 -42.09
N ALA A 7 -21.18 37.99 -42.54
CA ALA A 7 -22.45 37.28 -42.46
C ALA A 7 -22.72 36.94 -40.99
N LYS A 8 -23.62 37.68 -40.35
CA LYS A 8 -24.11 37.38 -39.00
C LYS A 8 -25.05 36.17 -39.07
N VAL A 9 -24.62 35.05 -38.52
CA VAL A 9 -25.48 33.86 -38.36
C VAL A 9 -26.58 34.20 -37.35
N SER A 10 -27.84 34.04 -37.78
CA SER A 10 -29.00 34.34 -36.94
C SER A 10 -29.10 33.34 -35.78
N ALA A 11 -29.37 33.84 -34.57
CA ALA A 11 -29.45 33.04 -33.33
C ALA A 11 -30.49 31.90 -33.39
N LYS A 12 -31.42 31.93 -34.36
CA LYS A 12 -32.38 30.87 -34.64
C LYS A 12 -31.74 29.58 -35.17
N TRP A 13 -30.50 29.63 -35.67
CA TRP A 13 -29.76 28.46 -36.18
C TRP A 13 -28.93 27.75 -35.10
N ILE A 14 -28.71 28.39 -33.95
CA ILE A 14 -27.94 27.82 -32.83
C ILE A 14 -28.50 26.46 -32.35
N PRO A 15 -29.83 26.28 -32.13
CA PRO A 15 -30.33 24.97 -31.69
C PRO A 15 -30.13 23.88 -32.75
N ILE A 16 -30.21 24.22 -34.04
CA ILE A 16 -30.03 23.27 -35.16
C ILE A 16 -28.58 22.80 -35.21
N PHE A 17 -27.61 23.72 -35.11
CA PHE A 17 -26.19 23.34 -35.05
C PHE A 17 -25.87 22.52 -33.81
N SER A 18 -26.44 22.86 -32.65
CA SER A 18 -26.21 22.12 -31.40
C SER A 18 -26.73 20.68 -31.47
N ILE A 19 -27.90 20.47 -32.08
CA ILE A 19 -28.46 19.12 -32.28
C ILE A 19 -27.62 18.31 -33.28
N CYS A 20 -27.17 18.93 -34.38
CA CYS A 20 -26.30 18.25 -35.34
C CYS A 20 -24.95 17.82 -34.73
N PHE A 21 -24.33 18.67 -33.89
CA PHE A 21 -23.10 18.32 -33.18
C PHE A 21 -23.31 17.24 -32.11
N PHE A 22 -24.48 17.22 -31.45
CA PHE A 22 -24.82 16.18 -30.48
C PHE A 22 -24.94 14.79 -31.15
N PHE A 23 -25.61 14.70 -32.31
CA PHE A 23 -25.74 13.45 -33.05
C PHE A 23 -24.43 12.99 -33.72
N LEU A 24 -23.62 13.93 -34.23
CA LEU A 24 -22.25 13.62 -34.69
C LEU A 24 -21.37 13.14 -33.55
N GLY A 25 -21.48 13.75 -32.36
CA GLY A 25 -20.78 13.31 -31.15
C GLY A 25 -21.14 11.88 -30.73
N MET A 26 -22.44 11.53 -30.75
CA MET A 26 -22.91 10.16 -30.47
C MET A 26 -22.39 9.13 -31.50
N MET A 27 -22.28 9.51 -32.77
CA MET A 27 -21.73 8.61 -33.80
C MET A 27 -20.23 8.37 -33.60
N PHE A 28 -19.46 9.38 -33.15
CA PHE A 28 -18.03 9.23 -32.87
C PHE A 28 -17.74 8.48 -31.56
N THR A 29 -18.55 8.67 -30.50
CA THR A 29 -18.37 7.91 -29.25
C THR A 29 -18.74 6.44 -29.40
N ASN A 30 -19.81 6.11 -30.15
CA ASN A 30 -20.20 4.72 -30.37
C ASN A 30 -19.28 3.96 -31.34
N LYS A 31 -18.63 4.63 -32.31
CA LYS A 31 -17.71 3.96 -33.25
C LYS A 31 -16.32 3.69 -32.67
N PHE A 32 -15.84 4.53 -31.75
CA PHE A 32 -14.51 4.35 -31.15
C PHE A 32 -14.51 3.34 -30.00
N TRP A 33 -15.60 3.28 -29.22
CA TRP A 33 -15.69 2.34 -28.09
C TRP A 33 -15.93 0.89 -28.53
N GLY A 34 -16.68 0.66 -29.61
CA GLY A 34 -16.95 -0.68 -30.13
C GLY A 34 -15.73 -1.39 -30.74
N HIS A 35 -14.75 -0.66 -31.27
CA HIS A 35 -13.52 -1.25 -31.84
C HIS A 35 -12.50 -1.61 -30.74
N LEU A 36 -12.43 -0.83 -29.66
CA LEU A 36 -11.55 -1.09 -28.52
C LEU A 36 -11.96 -2.33 -27.72
N ASP A 37 -13.26 -2.60 -27.58
CA ASP A 37 -13.75 -3.83 -26.92
C ASP A 37 -13.54 -5.09 -27.79
N SER A 38 -13.64 -4.97 -29.12
CA SER A 38 -13.42 -6.09 -30.04
C SER A 38 -11.96 -6.56 -30.07
N ASP A 39 -11.01 -5.62 -30.09
CA ASP A 39 -9.57 -5.96 -30.07
C ASP A 39 -9.16 -6.54 -28.71
N ASN A 40 -9.74 -6.06 -27.60
CA ASN A 40 -9.50 -6.62 -26.28
C ASN A 40 -10.06 -8.05 -26.16
N GLN A 41 -11.24 -8.34 -26.73
CA GLN A 41 -11.79 -9.71 -26.76
C GLN A 41 -10.96 -10.66 -27.63
N LEU A 42 -10.50 -10.22 -28.81
CA LEU A 42 -9.64 -11.00 -29.69
C LEU A 42 -8.28 -11.34 -29.04
N ILE A 43 -7.68 -10.39 -28.33
CA ILE A 43 -6.43 -10.59 -27.58
C ILE A 43 -6.64 -11.55 -26.40
N THR A 44 -7.80 -11.47 -25.72
CA THR A 44 -8.14 -12.34 -24.58
C THR A 44 -8.45 -13.76 -25.03
N GLN A 45 -9.12 -13.93 -26.17
CA GLN A 45 -9.44 -15.24 -26.75
C GLN A 45 -8.19 -15.94 -27.30
N ARG A 46 -7.32 -15.20 -28.00
CA ARG A 46 -6.04 -15.74 -28.50
C ARG A 46 -5.10 -16.15 -27.36
N ARG A 47 -5.15 -15.45 -26.21
CA ARG A 47 -4.41 -15.81 -24.99
C ARG A 47 -4.99 -17.06 -24.31
N ARG A 48 -6.33 -17.23 -24.26
CA ARG A 48 -6.97 -18.47 -23.77
C ARG A 48 -6.70 -19.68 -24.67
N GLU A 49 -6.65 -19.51 -25.98
CA GLU A 49 -6.32 -20.60 -26.92
C GLU A 49 -4.85 -21.03 -26.79
N GLN A 50 -3.93 -20.08 -26.57
CA GLN A 50 -2.54 -20.38 -26.23
C GLN A 50 -2.39 -21.06 -24.86
N GLU A 51 -3.14 -20.63 -23.84
CA GLU A 51 -3.15 -21.29 -22.52
C GLU A 51 -3.73 -22.71 -22.59
N LEU A 52 -4.79 -22.94 -23.38
CA LEU A 52 -5.37 -24.28 -23.59
C LEU A 52 -4.45 -25.21 -24.39
N GLN A 53 -3.69 -24.70 -25.36
CA GLN A 53 -2.68 -25.49 -26.09
C GLN A 53 -1.49 -25.86 -25.20
N ILE A 54 -1.02 -24.94 -24.34
CA ILE A 54 0.06 -25.21 -23.37
C ILE A 54 -0.40 -26.24 -22.32
N ILE A 55 -1.66 -26.19 -21.87
CA ILE A 55 -2.22 -27.15 -20.91
C ILE A 55 -2.51 -28.52 -21.56
N ALA A 56 -2.85 -28.55 -22.85
CA ALA A 56 -3.10 -29.79 -23.58
C ALA A 56 -1.81 -30.55 -23.95
N GLU A 57 -0.71 -29.85 -24.19
CA GLU A 57 0.61 -30.49 -24.43
C GLU A 57 1.21 -31.10 -23.15
N ASP A 58 0.85 -30.59 -21.96
CA ASP A 58 1.37 -31.09 -20.68
C ASP A 58 0.56 -32.28 -20.10
N CYS A 59 -0.60 -32.62 -20.69
CA CYS A 59 -1.48 -33.69 -20.21
C CYS A 59 -1.37 -35.03 -20.95
N ASN A 60 -0.35 -35.23 -21.80
CA ASN A 60 -0.22 -36.47 -22.58
C ASN A 60 1.15 -37.15 -22.41
N SER A 61 1.47 -37.60 -21.20
CA SER A 61 2.57 -38.56 -21.02
C SER A 61 2.45 -39.45 -19.78
N GLU A 62 1.37 -40.22 -19.61
CA GLU A 62 1.41 -41.36 -18.69
C GLU A 62 0.80 -42.63 -19.26
N LYS A 63 1.67 -43.49 -19.82
CA LYS A 63 1.61 -44.95 -19.67
C LYS A 63 3.03 -45.52 -19.75
N LYS A 64 3.63 -45.90 -18.61
CA LYS A 64 4.49 -47.10 -18.46
C LYS A 64 4.95 -47.39 -17.02
N LYS A 65 4.50 -48.56 -16.55
CA LYS A 65 5.09 -49.55 -15.60
C LYS A 65 5.79 -49.06 -14.32
N ALA A 66 5.13 -49.35 -13.20
CA ALA A 66 5.64 -49.35 -11.83
C ALA A 66 6.87 -50.27 -11.69
N GLY A 67 7.98 -49.69 -11.25
CA GLY A 67 9.27 -50.36 -11.04
C GLY A 67 10.47 -49.41 -11.05
N ASP A 68 10.33 -48.22 -11.66
CA ASP A 68 11.43 -47.25 -11.87
C ASP A 68 11.18 -45.85 -11.23
N GLN A 69 10.05 -45.64 -10.57
CA GLN A 69 9.67 -44.34 -9.96
C GLN A 69 10.43 -44.03 -8.65
N ASP A 70 10.67 -45.01 -7.79
CA ASP A 70 11.35 -44.75 -6.50
C ASP A 70 12.80 -44.28 -6.66
N LYS A 71 13.51 -44.79 -7.68
CA LYS A 71 14.88 -44.35 -7.96
C LYS A 71 14.92 -42.92 -8.49
N ASN A 72 13.92 -42.52 -9.27
CA ASN A 72 13.82 -41.16 -9.80
C ASN A 72 13.47 -40.15 -8.70
N VAL A 73 12.52 -40.47 -7.81
CA VAL A 73 12.17 -39.59 -6.68
C VAL A 73 13.34 -39.43 -5.71
N ILE A 74 14.03 -40.52 -5.36
CA ILE A 74 15.21 -40.43 -4.47
C ILE A 74 16.34 -39.61 -5.12
N ASN A 75 16.57 -39.77 -6.42
CA ASN A 75 17.56 -39.00 -7.16
C ASN A 75 17.20 -37.51 -7.25
N GLU A 76 15.92 -37.17 -7.44
CA GLU A 76 15.42 -35.80 -7.41
C GLU A 76 15.59 -35.14 -6.02
N VAL A 77 15.27 -35.87 -4.96
CA VAL A 77 15.49 -35.42 -3.57
C VAL A 77 16.98 -35.19 -3.30
N TYR A 78 17.85 -36.08 -3.81
CA TYR A 78 19.30 -35.92 -3.68
C TYR A 78 19.81 -34.67 -4.40
N LYS A 79 19.32 -34.41 -5.62
CA LYS A 79 19.64 -33.19 -6.39
C LYS A 79 19.12 -31.92 -5.72
N ALA A 80 17.94 -31.96 -5.12
CA ALA A 80 17.39 -30.85 -4.36
C ALA A 80 18.27 -30.56 -3.13
N HIS A 81 18.70 -31.59 -2.40
CA HIS A 81 19.59 -31.44 -1.25
C HIS A 81 20.97 -30.89 -1.64
N GLU A 82 21.53 -31.34 -2.77
CA GLU A 82 22.79 -30.79 -3.31
C GLU A 82 22.65 -29.31 -3.70
N SER A 83 21.50 -28.93 -4.26
CA SER A 83 21.20 -27.54 -4.63
C SER A 83 21.06 -26.64 -3.41
N ILE A 84 20.43 -27.14 -2.33
CA ILE A 84 20.33 -26.45 -1.04
C ILE A 84 21.72 -26.26 -0.43
N GLN A 85 22.56 -27.30 -0.41
CA GLN A 85 23.94 -27.19 0.10
C GLN A 85 24.79 -26.20 -0.70
N LYS A 86 24.63 -26.17 -2.03
CA LYS A 86 25.29 -25.17 -2.89
C LYS A 86 24.82 -23.75 -2.57
N LEU A 87 23.54 -23.57 -2.27
CA LEU A 87 22.98 -22.28 -1.90
C LEU A 87 23.47 -21.82 -0.52
N ASP A 88 23.49 -22.69 0.48
CA ASP A 88 24.04 -22.40 1.82
C ASP A 88 25.52 -22.02 1.76
N LYS A 89 26.29 -22.67 0.87
CA LYS A 89 27.68 -22.31 0.62
C LYS A 89 27.80 -20.92 0.00
N SER A 90 26.94 -20.58 -0.96
CA SER A 90 26.88 -19.24 -1.56
C SER A 90 26.47 -18.16 -0.56
N ILE A 91 25.49 -18.43 0.30
CA ILE A 91 25.07 -17.53 1.38
C ILE A 91 26.23 -17.31 2.36
N SER A 92 26.94 -18.38 2.74
CA SER A 92 28.10 -18.30 3.62
C SER A 92 29.25 -17.50 3.00
N MET A 93 29.52 -17.70 1.70
CA MET A 93 30.51 -16.90 0.97
C MET A 93 30.13 -15.42 0.90
N LEU A 94 28.87 -15.11 0.58
CA LEU A 94 28.37 -13.73 0.55
C LEU A 94 28.40 -13.08 1.94
N GLN A 95 28.11 -13.83 3.00
CA GLN A 95 28.24 -13.34 4.38
C GLN A 95 29.70 -13.06 4.74
N MET A 96 30.65 -13.91 4.31
CA MET A 96 32.07 -13.64 4.47
C MET A 96 32.51 -12.41 3.68
N GLU A 97 32.16 -12.30 2.39
CA GLU A 97 32.47 -11.13 1.56
C GLU A 97 31.87 -9.83 2.13
N LEU A 98 30.65 -9.89 2.67
CA LEU A 98 30.01 -8.76 3.34
C LEU A 98 30.77 -8.40 4.63
N SER A 99 31.23 -9.39 5.40
CA SER A 99 32.04 -9.17 6.60
C SER A 99 33.42 -8.58 6.27
N GLU A 100 34.04 -9.00 5.16
CA GLU A 100 35.32 -8.49 4.66
C GLU A 100 35.17 -7.08 4.11
N SER A 101 34.12 -6.81 3.33
CA SER A 101 33.78 -5.48 2.85
C SER A 101 33.48 -4.52 4.01
N ARG A 102 32.77 -4.99 5.03
CA ARG A 102 32.51 -4.21 6.26
C ARG A 102 33.80 -3.92 7.02
N ARG A 103 34.70 -4.91 7.15
CA ARG A 103 36.03 -4.72 7.76
C ARG A 103 36.91 -3.77 6.94
N ALA A 104 36.85 -3.81 5.61
CA ALA A 104 37.57 -2.89 4.74
C ALA A 104 37.03 -1.44 4.90
N LEU A 105 35.71 -1.27 5.03
CA LEU A 105 35.09 0.02 5.33
C LEU A 105 35.52 0.55 6.70
N GLU A 106 35.59 -0.31 7.72
CA GLU A 106 36.07 0.07 9.06
C GLU A 106 37.58 0.34 9.11
N ARG A 107 38.38 -0.34 8.29
CA ARG A 107 39.83 -0.08 8.16
C ARG A 107 40.11 1.24 7.42
N GLY A 108 39.33 1.54 6.38
CA GLY A 108 39.34 2.85 5.69
C GLY A 108 38.90 3.99 6.61
N ARG A 109 37.96 3.71 7.54
CA ARG A 109 37.53 4.67 8.56
C ARG A 109 38.59 4.96 9.63
N ARG A 110 39.50 4.02 9.94
CA ARG A 110 40.57 4.19 10.95
C ARG A 110 41.75 5.06 10.50
N MET A 111 42.00 5.20 9.20
CA MET A 111 43.09 6.08 8.69
C MET A 111 42.70 7.57 8.60
N ASN A 112 41.42 7.91 8.72
CA ASN A 112 40.93 9.30 8.70
C ASN A 112 40.56 9.86 10.11
N VAL A 113 40.94 9.19 11.21
CA VAL A 113 40.52 9.54 12.59
C VAL A 113 41.41 10.61 13.24
N SER A 114 41.99 11.51 12.46
CA SER A 114 42.74 12.65 13.03
C SER A 114 42.25 14.03 12.61
N SER A 115 41.10 14.17 11.93
CA SER A 115 40.65 15.53 11.54
C SER A 115 39.17 15.84 11.44
N VAL A 116 38.21 15.00 11.84
CA VAL A 116 36.81 15.44 11.88
C VAL A 116 36.04 14.78 13.03
N MET A 117 35.84 15.53 14.11
CA MET A 117 34.68 15.35 14.99
C MET A 117 33.41 15.87 14.31
N SER A 118 32.28 15.28 14.69
CA SER A 118 30.88 15.57 14.31
C SER A 118 30.47 15.31 12.86
N ASN A 119 29.85 14.15 12.64
CA ASN A 119 28.70 14.07 11.74
C ASN A 119 27.63 13.22 12.44
N GLU A 120 27.09 13.75 13.52
CA GLU A 120 25.74 13.38 13.93
C GLU A 120 24.83 13.88 12.80
N GLY A 121 24.19 12.97 12.07
CA GLY A 121 23.05 13.34 11.24
C GLY A 121 22.03 14.07 12.12
N THR A 122 21.29 15.01 11.54
CA THR A 122 20.25 15.77 12.27
C THR A 122 19.45 14.82 13.17
N PRO A 123 19.32 15.11 14.48
CA PRO A 123 18.63 14.22 15.39
C PRO A 123 17.20 13.95 14.89
N ARG A 124 16.84 12.67 14.76
CA ARG A 124 15.52 12.25 14.29
C ARG A 124 14.44 12.79 15.23
N LYS A 125 13.32 13.22 14.66
CA LYS A 125 12.19 13.73 15.45
C LYS A 125 11.59 12.59 16.28
N LYS A 126 11.44 12.82 17.59
CA LYS A 126 10.73 11.88 18.47
C LYS A 126 9.24 11.88 18.14
N ALA A 127 8.63 10.71 18.14
CA ALA A 127 7.19 10.53 17.96
C ALA A 127 6.71 9.34 18.81
N PHE A 128 5.44 9.32 19.16
CA PHE A 128 4.81 8.13 19.74
C PHE A 128 4.47 7.13 18.62
N MET A 129 3.76 7.59 17.58
CA MET A 129 3.48 6.76 16.41
C MET A 129 3.51 7.54 15.10
N VAL A 130 3.93 6.87 14.02
CA VAL A 130 3.89 7.40 12.65
C VAL A 130 2.95 6.53 11.81
N ILE A 131 1.87 7.13 11.34
CA ILE A 131 0.82 6.49 10.54
C ILE A 131 1.00 6.89 9.07
N GLY A 132 1.24 5.89 8.21
CA GLY A 132 1.23 6.01 6.76
C GLY A 132 -0.06 5.46 6.17
N ILE A 133 -0.85 6.33 5.56
CA ILE A 133 -2.10 5.96 4.87
C ILE A 133 -1.77 5.69 3.40
N ASN A 134 -1.86 4.42 2.99
CA ASN A 134 -1.61 4.00 1.62
C ASN A 134 -2.68 4.58 0.68
N THR A 135 -2.25 5.30 -0.35
CA THR A 135 -3.16 5.93 -1.30
C THR A 135 -2.54 6.02 -2.70
N ALA A 136 -3.34 6.23 -3.74
CA ALA A 136 -2.87 6.35 -5.12
C ALA A 136 -3.29 7.67 -5.76
N PHE A 137 -2.75 7.97 -6.94
CA PHE A 137 -3.16 9.14 -7.73
C PHE A 137 -4.68 9.22 -7.96
N SER A 138 -5.31 8.09 -8.25
CA SER A 138 -6.76 7.98 -8.48
C SER A 138 -7.61 8.16 -7.22
N SER A 139 -7.02 8.09 -6.03
CA SER A 139 -7.73 8.06 -4.75
C SER A 139 -7.99 9.44 -4.15
N ARG A 140 -7.98 10.52 -4.93
CA ARG A 140 -8.19 11.89 -4.42
C ARG A 140 -9.44 12.00 -3.55
N LYS A 141 -10.59 11.50 -4.04
CA LYS A 141 -11.85 11.54 -3.30
C LYS A 141 -11.82 10.72 -2.02
N ARG A 142 -11.05 9.63 -1.96
CA ARG A 142 -10.88 8.85 -0.73
C ARG A 142 -10.08 9.62 0.31
N ARG A 143 -9.00 10.28 -0.09
CA ARG A 143 -8.24 11.17 0.81
C ARG A 143 -9.11 12.27 1.38
N ASP A 144 -9.92 12.91 0.54
CA ASP A 144 -10.89 13.92 0.99
C ASP A 144 -11.87 13.30 2.01
N SER A 145 -12.41 12.10 1.76
CA SER A 145 -13.29 11.43 2.72
C SER A 145 -12.61 11.09 4.06
N VAL A 146 -11.31 10.74 4.04
CA VAL A 146 -10.52 10.49 5.26
C VAL A 146 -10.30 11.79 6.05
N ARG A 147 -9.95 12.88 5.36
CA ARG A 147 -9.80 14.22 5.95
C ARG A 147 -11.09 14.77 6.54
N GLU A 148 -12.21 14.54 5.87
CA GLU A 148 -13.54 14.96 6.31
C GLU A 148 -14.09 14.12 7.47
N THR A 149 -13.39 13.05 7.86
CA THR A 149 -13.83 12.13 8.92
C THR A 149 -12.77 11.99 10.01
N TRP A 150 -11.97 10.93 9.99
CA TRP A 150 -11.16 10.54 11.14
C TRP A 150 -9.76 11.18 11.19
N MET A 151 -9.29 11.79 10.10
CA MET A 151 -7.97 12.42 10.06
C MET A 151 -8.09 13.93 10.31
N PRO A 152 -7.52 14.47 11.41
CA PRO A 152 -7.49 15.91 11.65
C PRO A 152 -6.76 16.66 10.53
N GLN A 153 -7.13 17.92 10.32
CA GLN A 153 -6.60 18.77 9.26
C GLN A 153 -5.96 20.05 9.80
N GLY A 154 -5.08 20.66 9.01
CA GLY A 154 -4.53 22.00 9.30
C GLY A 154 -3.87 22.09 10.68
N GLU A 155 -4.29 23.06 11.48
CA GLU A 155 -3.74 23.28 12.83
C GLU A 155 -4.01 22.11 13.77
N GLN A 156 -5.13 21.39 13.64
CA GLN A 156 -5.39 20.22 14.48
C GLN A 156 -4.41 19.08 14.19
N LEU A 157 -4.03 18.89 12.92
CA LEU A 157 -3.03 17.89 12.53
C LEU A 157 -1.64 18.25 13.08
N ARG A 158 -1.26 19.54 13.06
CA ARG A 158 0.00 20.00 13.64
C ARG A 158 0.01 19.84 15.15
N ARG A 159 -1.07 20.23 15.81
CA ARG A 159 -1.25 20.06 17.25
C ARG A 159 -1.16 18.58 17.66
N LEU A 160 -1.72 17.67 16.86
CA LEU A 160 -1.61 16.24 17.08
C LEU A 160 -0.15 15.74 17.00
N GLU A 161 0.63 16.25 16.05
CA GLU A 161 2.06 15.93 15.92
C GLU A 161 2.88 16.50 17.08
N GLU A 162 2.64 17.75 17.45
CA GLU A 162 3.43 18.48 18.47
C GLU A 162 3.09 18.07 19.91
N GLU A 163 1.80 17.95 20.25
CA GLU A 163 1.36 17.68 21.63
C GLU A 163 1.30 16.18 21.94
N LYS A 164 0.98 15.33 20.96
CA LYS A 164 0.80 13.88 21.17
C LYS A 164 1.89 13.04 20.53
N GLY A 165 2.76 13.61 19.70
CA GLY A 165 3.74 12.84 18.94
C GLY A 165 3.10 11.87 17.95
N ILE A 166 1.88 12.15 17.49
CA ILE A 166 1.16 11.31 16.52
C ILE A 166 1.29 11.96 15.14
N VAL A 167 2.05 11.31 14.26
CA VAL A 167 2.25 11.78 12.88
C VAL A 167 1.31 11.00 11.97
N VAL A 168 0.45 11.67 11.22
CA VAL A 168 -0.42 11.05 10.21
C VAL A 168 -0.10 11.64 8.84
N ARG A 169 0.23 10.79 7.87
CA ARG A 169 0.52 11.22 6.49
C ARG A 169 -0.05 10.26 5.46
N PHE A 170 -0.52 10.79 4.34
CA PHE A 170 -0.80 10.00 3.14
C PHE A 170 0.52 9.62 2.46
N MET A 171 0.82 8.33 2.37
CA MET A 171 2.04 7.87 1.71
C MET A 171 1.80 7.68 0.22
N ILE A 172 2.54 8.45 -0.60
CA ILE A 172 2.39 8.46 -2.05
C ILE A 172 3.74 8.65 -2.72
N GLY A 173 3.98 7.87 -3.77
CA GLY A 173 5.13 7.99 -4.65
C GLY A 173 4.96 9.09 -5.69
N HIS A 174 5.70 8.97 -6.77
CA HIS A 174 5.65 9.85 -7.93
C HIS A 174 5.33 9.05 -9.20
N SER A 175 4.97 9.75 -10.27
CA SER A 175 4.73 9.08 -11.54
C SER A 175 6.06 8.65 -12.18
N ALA A 176 5.99 7.73 -13.15
CA ALA A 176 7.18 7.30 -13.90
C ALA A 176 7.80 8.44 -14.73
N THR A 177 7.00 9.43 -15.12
CA THR A 177 7.44 10.57 -15.93
C THR A 177 7.52 11.81 -15.05
N SER A 178 8.72 12.34 -14.84
CA SER A 178 8.91 13.55 -14.04
C SER A 178 8.02 14.70 -14.54
N ASN A 179 7.41 15.43 -13.60
CA ASN A 179 6.52 16.56 -13.84
C ASN A 179 5.26 16.24 -14.68
N SER A 180 4.71 15.03 -14.50
CA SER A 180 3.45 14.64 -15.11
C SER A 180 2.28 15.53 -14.63
N ILE A 181 1.12 15.41 -15.30
CA ILE A 181 -0.12 16.06 -14.85
C ILE A 181 -0.53 15.53 -13.47
N LEU A 182 -0.28 14.24 -13.21
CA LEU A 182 -0.60 13.59 -11.94
C LEU A 182 0.27 14.14 -10.80
N ASP A 183 1.58 14.35 -11.05
CA ASP A 183 2.47 14.94 -10.07
C ASP A 183 2.09 16.39 -9.75
N ARG A 184 1.80 17.21 -10.77
CA ARG A 184 1.34 18.60 -10.57
C ARG A 184 0.02 18.70 -9.80
N ALA A 185 -0.90 17.76 -10.02
CA ALA A 185 -2.14 17.68 -9.25
C ALA A 185 -1.85 17.37 -7.78
N LEU A 186 -0.90 16.48 -7.48
CA LEU A 186 -0.47 16.21 -6.11
C LEU A 186 0.27 17.40 -5.48
N ASP A 187 1.12 18.11 -6.23
CA ASP A 187 1.80 19.31 -5.72
C ASP A 187 0.78 20.40 -5.33
N SER A 188 -0.28 20.57 -6.13
CA SER A 188 -1.38 21.46 -5.80
C SER A 188 -2.11 21.02 -4.52
N GLU A 189 -2.35 19.73 -4.34
CA GLU A 189 -2.96 19.19 -3.12
C GLU A 189 -2.07 19.38 -1.89
N GLU A 190 -0.78 19.06 -2.01
CA GLU A 190 0.21 19.22 -0.93
C GLU A 190 0.31 20.68 -0.47
N SER A 191 0.23 21.63 -1.41
CA SER A 191 0.25 23.06 -1.08
C SER A 191 -0.91 23.48 -0.18
N GLN A 192 -2.05 22.78 -0.28
CA GLN A 192 -3.27 23.07 0.47
C GLN A 192 -3.26 22.34 1.83
N HIS A 193 -2.96 21.05 1.84
CA HIS A 193 -3.17 20.20 3.02
C HIS A 193 -1.90 19.89 3.81
N LYS A 194 -0.73 19.87 3.17
CA LYS A 194 0.58 19.59 3.79
C LYS A 194 0.63 18.28 4.59
N ASP A 195 -0.03 17.27 4.07
CA ASP A 195 -0.28 16.00 4.75
C ASP A 195 0.21 14.77 3.98
N PHE A 196 1.00 14.95 2.92
CA PHE A 196 1.67 13.84 2.25
C PHE A 196 3.02 13.47 2.88
N LEU A 197 3.34 12.18 2.78
CA LEU A 197 4.69 11.66 2.83
C LEU A 197 5.06 11.20 1.41
N ARG A 198 5.82 12.06 0.71
CA ARG A 198 6.35 11.76 -0.63
C ARG A 198 7.43 10.68 -0.53
N LEU A 199 7.22 9.58 -1.22
CA LEU A 199 8.15 8.45 -1.28
C LEU A 199 8.97 8.49 -2.58
N ASP A 200 10.23 8.08 -2.49
CA ASP A 200 11.05 7.77 -3.67
C ASP A 200 10.62 6.42 -4.22
N HIS A 201 9.49 6.43 -4.90
CA HIS A 201 8.77 5.26 -5.37
C HIS A 201 7.98 5.62 -6.62
N ILE A 202 8.16 4.86 -7.69
CA ILE A 202 7.30 4.97 -8.87
C ILE A 202 6.01 4.22 -8.56
N GLU A 203 4.89 4.95 -8.52
CA GLU A 203 3.57 4.35 -8.33
C GLU A 203 3.23 3.38 -9.48
N GLY A 204 2.76 2.19 -9.14
CA GLY A 204 2.38 1.16 -10.09
C GLY A 204 1.49 0.09 -9.48
N TYR A 205 0.67 -0.55 -10.31
CA TYR A 205 -0.35 -1.52 -9.86
C TYR A 205 0.23 -2.72 -9.08
N HIS A 206 1.46 -3.14 -9.39
CA HIS A 206 2.11 -4.29 -8.76
C HIS A 206 3.21 -3.91 -7.75
N GLU A 207 3.28 -2.65 -7.32
CA GLU A 207 4.40 -2.17 -6.51
C GLU A 207 4.05 -1.86 -5.04
N LEU A 208 2.88 -2.33 -4.58
CA LEU A 208 2.40 -2.09 -3.20
C LEU A 208 3.38 -2.59 -2.13
N SER A 209 3.91 -3.82 -2.24
CA SER A 209 4.90 -4.33 -1.27
C SER A 209 6.17 -3.48 -1.22
N ALA A 210 6.62 -2.99 -2.38
CA ALA A 210 7.79 -2.12 -2.47
C ALA A 210 7.50 -0.75 -1.85
N LYS A 211 6.31 -0.21 -2.08
CA LYS A 211 5.83 1.03 -1.48
C LYS A 211 5.79 0.95 0.04
N THR A 212 5.22 -0.11 0.61
CA THR A 212 5.17 -0.33 2.07
C THR A 212 6.57 -0.44 2.66
N LYS A 213 7.49 -1.17 2.00
CA LYS A 213 8.89 -1.23 2.42
C LYS A 213 9.53 0.16 2.41
N ILE A 214 9.36 0.92 1.33
CA ILE A 214 9.90 2.27 1.20
C ILE A 214 9.31 3.20 2.27
N PHE A 215 8.01 3.08 2.57
CA PHE A 215 7.38 3.80 3.67
C PHE A 215 8.08 3.54 5.00
N PHE A 216 8.21 2.27 5.43
CA PHE A 216 8.84 1.96 6.72
C PHE A 216 10.30 2.43 6.77
N THR A 217 11.08 2.21 5.72
CA THR A 217 12.47 2.71 5.67
C THR A 217 12.56 4.24 5.72
N THR A 218 11.67 4.94 5.02
CA THR A 218 11.60 6.41 5.03
C THR A 218 11.16 6.94 6.40
N ALA A 219 10.17 6.29 7.01
CA ALA A 219 9.64 6.70 8.31
C ALA A 219 10.68 6.53 9.41
N VAL A 220 11.36 5.38 9.48
CA VAL A 220 12.43 5.11 10.47
C VAL A 220 13.63 6.04 10.30
N ALA A 221 13.91 6.48 9.06
CA ALA A 221 14.97 7.46 8.80
C ALA A 221 14.61 8.88 9.26
N LYS A 222 13.33 9.26 9.20
CA LYS A 222 12.84 10.61 9.56
C LYS A 222 12.48 10.75 11.03
N TRP A 223 11.85 9.74 11.60
CA TRP A 223 11.32 9.74 12.96
C TRP A 223 11.97 8.65 13.80
N ASP A 224 12.11 8.93 15.08
CA ASP A 224 12.42 7.95 16.10
C ASP A 224 11.13 7.71 16.91
N ALA A 225 10.26 6.88 16.34
CA ALA A 225 8.93 6.59 16.88
C ALA A 225 8.87 5.26 17.62
N ASP A 226 8.00 5.16 18.63
CA ASP A 226 7.74 3.90 19.35
C ASP A 226 6.98 2.90 18.43
N PHE A 227 6.08 3.41 17.58
CA PHE A 227 5.31 2.60 16.63
C PHE A 227 5.29 3.19 15.21
N TYR A 228 5.27 2.31 14.21
CA TYR A 228 5.05 2.67 12.81
C TYR A 228 3.84 1.88 12.30
N VAL A 229 2.86 2.58 11.73
CA VAL A 229 1.55 2.03 11.41
C VAL A 229 1.26 2.25 9.93
N LYS A 230 0.81 1.20 9.24
CA LYS A 230 0.28 1.28 7.87
C LYS A 230 -1.24 1.10 7.92
N VAL A 231 -1.96 1.95 7.21
CA VAL A 231 -3.43 1.90 7.05
C VAL A 231 -3.76 2.14 5.58
N ASP A 232 -4.87 1.61 5.07
CA ASP A 232 -5.35 1.91 3.71
C ASP A 232 -6.35 3.08 3.69
N ASP A 233 -6.43 3.81 2.58
CA ASP A 233 -7.28 5.00 2.44
C ASP A 233 -8.80 4.74 2.39
N ASP A 234 -9.21 3.47 2.46
CA ASP A 234 -10.60 3.04 2.56
C ASP A 234 -10.92 2.38 3.90
N VAL A 235 -10.12 2.58 4.96
CA VAL A 235 -10.41 2.11 6.32
C VAL A 235 -10.79 3.29 7.24
N HIS A 236 -11.76 3.07 8.14
CA HIS A 236 -12.05 4.02 9.23
C HIS A 236 -11.21 3.66 10.46
N VAL A 237 -10.60 4.66 11.09
CA VAL A 237 -9.72 4.47 12.26
C VAL A 237 -10.14 5.39 13.39
N ASN A 238 -10.15 4.87 14.62
CA ASN A 238 -10.29 5.63 15.85
C ASN A 238 -8.89 5.89 16.44
N LEU A 239 -8.35 7.10 16.25
CA LEU A 239 -6.95 7.42 16.55
C LEU A 239 -6.61 7.34 18.05
N GLY A 240 -7.50 7.75 18.94
CA GLY A 240 -7.34 7.67 20.39
C GLY A 240 -7.36 6.22 20.87
N THR A 241 -8.28 5.42 20.35
CA THR A 241 -8.38 3.98 20.62
C THR A 241 -7.16 3.23 20.09
N LEU A 242 -6.66 3.59 18.90
CA LEU A 242 -5.40 3.09 18.36
C LEU A 242 -4.23 3.45 19.29
N ALA A 243 -4.12 4.72 19.67
CA ALA A 243 -3.01 5.21 20.49
C ALA A 243 -3.01 4.54 21.87
N ALA A 244 -4.16 4.44 22.53
CA ALA A 244 -4.33 3.74 23.80
C ALA A 244 -3.98 2.24 23.67
N THR A 245 -4.33 1.61 22.55
CA THR A 245 -3.99 0.20 22.28
C THR A 245 -2.49 0.00 22.13
N LEU A 246 -1.81 0.84 21.36
CA LEU A 246 -0.36 0.77 21.19
C LEU A 246 0.40 1.11 22.49
N ALA A 247 -0.09 2.07 23.27
CA ALA A 247 0.53 2.46 24.54
C ALA A 247 0.62 1.28 25.53
N ARG A 248 -0.36 0.37 25.55
CA ARG A 248 -0.32 -0.87 26.36
C ARG A 248 0.83 -1.81 25.99
N HIS A 249 1.37 -1.69 24.78
CA HIS A 249 2.44 -2.53 24.27
C HIS A 249 3.79 -1.80 24.19
N ARG A 250 3.87 -0.54 24.64
CA ARG A 250 5.06 0.32 24.53
C ARG A 250 6.33 -0.28 25.15
N SER A 251 6.19 -1.05 26.23
CA SER A 251 7.31 -1.70 26.92
C SER A 251 7.73 -3.05 26.30
N LYS A 252 6.95 -3.59 25.36
CA LYS A 252 7.26 -4.87 24.70
C LYS A 252 8.20 -4.63 23.51
N PRO A 253 9.40 -5.25 23.48
CA PRO A 253 10.29 -5.11 22.34
C PRO A 253 9.76 -5.91 21.14
N ARG A 254 9.94 -5.38 19.93
CA ARG A 254 9.71 -6.09 18.65
C ARG A 254 8.33 -6.74 18.55
N VAL A 255 7.28 -5.94 18.62
CA VAL A 255 5.89 -6.38 18.44
C VAL A 255 5.39 -6.06 17.03
N TYR A 256 4.59 -6.96 16.46
CA TYR A 256 3.78 -6.71 15.27
C TYR A 256 2.32 -6.96 15.63
N ILE A 257 1.54 -5.88 15.60
CA ILE A 257 0.17 -5.84 16.15
C ILE A 257 -0.79 -5.63 14.99
N GLY A 258 -1.88 -6.39 14.98
CA GLY A 258 -2.89 -6.34 13.94
C GLY A 258 -3.97 -7.37 14.19
N CYS A 259 -4.95 -7.43 13.30
CA CYS A 259 -5.88 -8.55 13.29
C CYS A 259 -5.28 -9.67 12.45
N MET A 260 -4.69 -10.66 13.12
CA MET A 260 -3.91 -11.69 12.48
C MET A 260 -4.84 -12.75 11.89
N LYS A 261 -4.62 -13.07 10.60
CA LYS A 261 -5.25 -14.21 9.94
C LYS A 261 -4.34 -15.42 10.05
N SER A 262 -4.91 -16.55 10.43
CA SER A 262 -4.24 -17.85 10.42
C SER A 262 -4.75 -18.68 9.25
N GLY A 263 -3.85 -19.43 8.60
CA GLY A 263 -4.18 -20.32 7.50
C GLY A 263 -3.06 -20.41 6.46
N PRO A 264 -3.18 -21.32 5.47
CA PRO A 264 -2.20 -21.43 4.40
C PRO A 264 -2.21 -20.17 3.52
N VAL A 265 -1.04 -19.53 3.36
CA VAL A 265 -0.88 -18.30 2.55
C VAL A 265 -0.04 -18.54 1.28
N LEU A 266 0.42 -19.77 1.08
CA LEU A 266 1.27 -20.15 -0.05
C LEU A 266 0.43 -20.73 -1.19
N ALA A 267 0.34 -20.00 -2.30
CA ALA A 267 0.11 -20.60 -3.61
C ALA A 267 1.50 -20.88 -4.21
N GLN A 268 1.81 -22.15 -4.50
CA GLN A 268 3.10 -22.63 -5.01
C GLN A 268 3.73 -21.67 -6.05
N LYS A 269 4.74 -20.89 -5.64
CA LYS A 269 5.66 -20.19 -6.54
C LYS A 269 7.08 -20.25 -5.97
N PRO A 270 8.13 -20.38 -6.80
CA PRO A 270 9.45 -20.80 -6.32
C PRO A 270 10.24 -19.74 -5.53
N ILE A 271 9.70 -18.55 -5.27
CA ILE A 271 10.48 -17.41 -4.75
C ILE A 271 9.65 -16.59 -3.76
N LEU A 272 10.04 -16.62 -2.48
CA LEU A 272 9.40 -15.94 -1.34
C LEU A 272 9.74 -14.43 -1.25
N HIS A 273 10.46 -13.85 -2.23
CA HIS A 273 10.92 -12.46 -2.15
C HIS A 273 9.80 -11.42 -2.31
N LYS A 274 8.70 -11.78 -3.00
CA LYS A 274 7.53 -10.91 -3.21
C LYS A 274 6.31 -11.79 -3.39
N TYR A 275 5.34 -11.68 -2.48
CA TYR A 275 4.04 -12.30 -2.66
C TYR A 275 3.15 -11.41 -3.52
N ALA A 276 2.10 -12.00 -4.10
CA ALA A 276 1.11 -11.24 -4.87
C ALA A 276 0.42 -10.17 -4.03
N ASN A 277 0.28 -10.41 -2.72
CA ASN A 277 -0.36 -9.51 -1.77
C ASN A 277 0.68 -8.83 -0.87
N GLU A 278 0.46 -7.54 -0.61
CA GLU A 278 1.33 -6.71 0.22
C GLU A 278 1.35 -7.17 1.67
N ASP A 279 0.18 -7.41 2.29
CA ASP A 279 0.07 -7.85 3.69
C ASP A 279 0.74 -9.20 3.93
N VAL A 280 0.64 -10.12 2.96
CA VAL A 280 1.30 -11.43 3.02
C VAL A 280 2.81 -11.27 2.98
N SER A 281 3.31 -10.36 2.13
CA SER A 281 4.74 -10.06 2.06
C SER A 281 5.25 -9.48 3.37
N LEU A 282 4.54 -8.49 3.91
CA LEU A 282 4.90 -7.82 5.16
C LEU A 282 4.92 -8.80 6.34
N GLY A 283 3.85 -9.58 6.53
CA GLY A 283 3.78 -10.60 7.58
C GLY A 283 4.89 -11.65 7.44
N SER A 284 5.15 -12.12 6.21
CA SER A 284 6.22 -13.10 5.97
C SER A 284 7.61 -12.57 6.30
N TRP A 285 7.89 -11.29 6.03
CA TRP A 285 9.16 -10.66 6.41
C TRP A 285 9.31 -10.61 7.93
N PHE A 286 8.24 -10.34 8.67
CA PHE A 286 8.26 -10.26 10.12
C PHE A 286 8.38 -11.63 10.83
N ILE A 287 7.94 -12.73 10.20
CA ILE A 287 8.18 -14.09 10.71
C ILE A 287 9.69 -14.36 10.88
N GLY A 288 10.53 -13.85 9.97
CA GLY A 288 11.98 -14.05 10.00
C GLY A 288 12.75 -13.18 11.01
N LEU A 289 12.08 -12.31 11.77
CA LEU A 289 12.71 -11.28 12.60
C LEU A 289 12.50 -11.47 14.12
N GLU A 290 12.07 -12.66 14.56
CA GLU A 290 11.78 -12.97 15.97
C GLU A 290 10.83 -11.96 16.63
N ILE A 291 9.73 -11.67 15.95
CA ILE A 291 8.74 -10.68 16.37
C ILE A 291 7.58 -11.35 17.10
N GLU A 292 7.15 -10.74 18.22
CA GLU A 292 5.91 -11.13 18.90
C GLU A 292 4.71 -10.65 18.07
N HIS A 293 3.94 -11.58 17.53
CA HIS A 293 2.71 -11.29 16.80
C HIS A 293 1.55 -11.18 17.78
N ILE A 294 0.90 -10.01 17.84
CA ILE A 294 -0.23 -9.74 18.71
C ILE A 294 -1.50 -9.67 17.85
N ASP A 295 -2.39 -10.64 18.03
CA ASP A 295 -3.72 -10.65 17.40
C ASP A 295 -4.71 -9.81 18.22
N ASP A 296 -4.98 -8.58 17.76
CA ASP A 296 -5.99 -7.70 18.33
C ASP A 296 -7.20 -7.59 17.40
N ARG A 297 -8.30 -8.23 17.83
CA ARG A 297 -9.56 -8.29 17.06
C ARG A 297 -10.28 -6.94 16.98
N ASN A 298 -9.91 -5.96 17.79
CA ASN A 298 -10.45 -4.60 17.68
C ASN A 298 -9.88 -3.85 16.47
N MET A 299 -8.82 -4.36 15.83
CA MET A 299 -8.25 -3.79 14.60
C MET A 299 -8.93 -4.29 13.32
N CYS A 300 -9.98 -5.10 13.41
CA CYS A 300 -10.72 -5.62 12.25
C CYS A 300 -12.22 -5.77 12.50
N CYS A 301 -12.85 -4.74 13.05
CA CYS A 301 -14.29 -4.72 13.17
C CYS A 301 -14.95 -4.55 11.80
N SER A 302 -16.16 -5.12 11.67
CA SER A 302 -16.98 -4.82 10.50
C SER A 302 -17.59 -3.42 10.65
N THR A 303 -17.94 -2.78 9.54
CA THR A 303 -18.73 -1.53 9.57
C THR A 303 -20.10 -1.75 10.24
N PRO A 304 -20.92 -0.71 10.47
CA PRO A 304 -22.19 -0.86 11.19
C PRO A 304 -23.05 -2.01 10.63
N PRO A 305 -23.68 -2.82 11.51
CA PRO A 305 -23.88 -2.54 12.93
C PRO A 305 -22.77 -3.05 13.89
N ASP A 306 -21.76 -3.79 13.42
CA ASP A 306 -20.79 -4.47 14.30
C ASP A 306 -19.96 -3.49 15.15
N CYS A 307 -19.29 -2.52 14.52
CA CYS A 307 -18.53 -1.49 15.22
C CYS A 307 -19.37 -0.74 16.27
N GLU A 308 -20.66 -0.51 15.97
CA GLU A 308 -21.58 0.29 16.77
C GLU A 308 -21.97 -0.47 18.03
N TRP A 309 -22.32 -1.76 17.88
CA TRP A 309 -22.59 -2.64 19.02
C TRP A 309 -21.35 -2.86 19.89
N LYS A 310 -20.17 -3.00 19.28
CA LYS A 310 -18.91 -3.14 20.02
C LYS A 310 -18.58 -1.88 20.82
N ALA A 311 -18.80 -0.69 20.24
CA ALA A 311 -18.66 0.58 20.95
C ALA A 311 -19.63 0.67 22.14
N GLN A 312 -20.91 0.32 21.94
CA GLN A 312 -21.92 0.29 23.02
C GLN A 312 -21.57 -0.69 24.14
N ALA A 313 -20.92 -1.80 23.81
CA ALA A 313 -20.44 -2.80 24.77
C ALA A 313 -19.12 -2.40 25.47
N GLY A 314 -18.58 -1.20 25.20
CA GLY A 314 -17.33 -0.73 25.79
C GLY A 314 -16.06 -1.30 25.13
N SER A 315 -16.19 -2.04 24.04
CA SER A 315 -15.08 -2.60 23.26
C SER A 315 -14.90 -1.80 21.97
N MET A 316 -14.56 -0.52 22.09
CA MET A 316 -14.37 0.37 20.95
C MET A 316 -13.38 -0.22 19.92
N CYS A 317 -13.77 -0.19 18.65
CA CYS A 317 -12.94 -0.67 17.57
C CYS A 317 -11.82 0.32 17.26
N VAL A 318 -10.61 -0.20 17.03
CA VAL A 318 -9.48 0.58 16.52
C VAL A 318 -9.71 0.91 15.03
N ALA A 319 -10.15 -0.08 14.25
CA ALA A 319 -10.40 0.08 12.84
C ALA A 319 -11.65 -0.68 12.39
N SER A 320 -12.37 -0.10 11.42
CA SER A 320 -13.60 -0.65 10.85
C SER A 320 -13.55 -0.70 9.33
N PHE A 321 -13.89 -1.85 8.75
CA PHE A 321 -13.93 -2.05 7.29
C PHE A 321 -14.89 -3.18 6.88
N ASP A 322 -15.17 -3.31 5.58
CA ASP A 322 -16.01 -4.38 5.02
C ASP A 322 -15.13 -5.52 4.46
N TRP A 323 -15.26 -6.73 5.01
CA TRP A 323 -14.46 -7.90 4.58
C TRP A 323 -14.59 -8.22 3.08
N SER A 324 -15.75 -7.95 2.49
CA SER A 324 -16.06 -8.26 1.09
C SER A 324 -15.19 -7.52 0.08
N CYS A 325 -14.64 -6.36 0.45
CA CYS A 325 -13.80 -5.54 -0.42
C CYS A 325 -12.45 -5.21 0.21
N SER A 326 -12.11 -5.82 1.36
CA SER A 326 -10.85 -5.59 2.09
C SER A 326 -10.60 -4.10 2.42
N GLY A 327 -11.67 -3.39 2.78
CA GLY A 327 -11.75 -1.94 2.98
C GLY A 327 -13.23 -1.57 3.15
N ILE A 328 -13.59 -0.31 3.31
CA ILE A 328 -14.99 0.13 3.28
C ILE A 328 -15.46 0.14 1.82
N CYS A 329 -16.49 -0.63 1.51
CA CYS A 329 -16.96 -0.71 0.13
C CYS A 329 -17.58 0.63 -0.25
N LYS A 330 -17.26 1.16 -1.44
CA LYS A 330 -17.69 2.53 -1.82
C LYS A 330 -17.29 3.56 -0.74
N SER A 331 -16.03 3.52 -0.32
CA SER A 331 -15.51 4.30 0.80
C SER A 331 -15.73 5.80 0.66
N VAL A 332 -15.66 6.35 -0.56
CA VAL A 332 -15.93 7.77 -0.82
C VAL A 332 -17.31 8.18 -0.29
N GLU A 333 -18.32 7.34 -0.47
CA GLU A 333 -19.68 7.60 -0.03
C GLU A 333 -19.97 7.10 1.39
N LYS A 334 -19.40 5.94 1.77
CA LYS A 334 -19.72 5.27 3.03
C LYS A 334 -18.86 5.70 4.22
N MET A 335 -17.66 6.26 4.03
CA MET A 335 -16.73 6.58 5.13
C MET A 335 -17.40 7.48 6.18
N LYS A 336 -18.15 8.50 5.74
CA LYS A 336 -18.86 9.41 6.63
C LYS A 336 -19.91 8.71 7.48
N PHE A 337 -20.73 7.87 6.87
CA PHE A 337 -21.74 7.07 7.59
C PHE A 337 -21.10 6.13 8.62
N VAL A 338 -19.99 5.49 8.25
CA VAL A 338 -19.23 4.64 9.18
C VAL A 338 -18.67 5.48 10.33
N HIS A 339 -18.08 6.62 10.04
CA HIS A 339 -17.54 7.53 11.06
C HIS A 339 -18.62 7.98 12.04
N GLU A 340 -19.77 8.45 11.57
CA GLU A 340 -20.89 8.90 12.42
C GLU A 340 -21.42 7.83 13.40
N ARG A 341 -21.22 6.54 13.10
CA ARG A 341 -21.70 5.41 13.91
C ARG A 341 -20.62 4.71 14.74
N CYS A 342 -19.39 4.70 14.24
CA CYS A 342 -18.28 3.95 14.82
C CYS A 342 -17.24 4.84 15.50
N SER A 343 -17.32 6.18 15.37
CA SER A 343 -16.29 7.07 15.90
C SER A 343 -16.25 7.03 17.42
N GLU A 344 -15.03 7.07 17.95
CA GLU A 344 -14.82 7.47 19.33
C GLU A 344 -15.27 8.93 19.58
N GLY A 345 -15.46 9.30 20.84
CA GLY A 345 -15.77 10.69 21.20
C GLY A 345 -14.61 11.63 20.86
N GLU A 346 -14.91 12.89 20.51
CA GLU A 346 -13.91 13.87 20.06
C GLU A 346 -12.73 14.06 21.05
N GLU A 347 -13.01 13.92 22.35
CA GLU A 347 -12.04 14.06 23.43
C GLU A 347 -11.18 12.81 23.66
N ALA A 348 -11.53 11.65 23.07
CA ALA A 348 -10.82 10.39 23.30
C ALA A 348 -9.36 10.47 22.84
N LEU A 349 -9.12 11.09 21.67
CA LEU A 349 -7.78 11.30 21.14
C LEU A 349 -6.94 12.22 22.04
N TRP A 350 -7.53 13.29 22.54
CA TRP A 350 -6.82 14.30 23.33
C TRP A 350 -6.62 13.89 24.79
N ASN A 351 -7.48 13.02 25.33
CA ASN A 351 -7.35 12.49 26.68
C ASN A 351 -6.53 11.20 26.77
N ALA A 352 -6.15 10.60 25.64
CA ALA A 352 -5.24 9.45 25.62
C ALA A 352 -3.90 9.82 26.31
N LEU A 353 -3.57 9.06 27.35
CA LEU A 353 -2.29 9.11 28.04
C LEU A 353 -1.28 8.24 27.26
N LEU A 354 -0.23 8.86 26.73
CA LEU A 354 0.75 8.22 25.83
C LEU A 354 2.15 8.14 26.44
#